data_AF-A0A7Y3IB41-F1
#
_entry.id   AF-A0A7Y3IB41-F1
#
_cell.length_a   1.000
_cell.length_b   1.000
_cell.length_c   1.000
_cell.angle_alpha   90.00
_cell.angle_beta   90.00
_cell.angle_gamma   90.00
#
_symmetry.space_group_name_H-M   'P 1'
#
loop_
_entity.id
_entity.type
_entity.pdbx_description
1 polymer ?
#
loop_
_entity_poly.entity_id
_entity_poly.type
_entity_poly.pdbx_seq_one_letter_code
_entity_poly.pdbx_strand_id
1 'polypeptide(L)' 'MSTVTMTVNGRERSAEGENRTLLVEFLRDHLRLTGTHVG' A
#
# COMPACT_ATOMS: atom_id res chain seq x y z
N MET A 1 -9.70 3.34 10.10
CA MET A 1 -9.76 2.67 8.79
C MET A 1 -10.25 3.71 7.81
N SER A 2 -9.44 4.01 6.81
CA SER A 2 -9.75 4.96 5.75
C SER A 2 -9.29 4.38 4.42
N THR A 3 -10.09 4.56 3.37
CA THR A 3 -9.67 4.24 2.01
C THR A 3 -8.55 5.19 1.59
N VAL A 4 -7.39 4.65 1.27
CA VAL A 4 -6.24 5.39 0.73
C VAL A 4 -6.14 5.11 -0.76
N THR A 5 -6.09 6.16 -1.57
CA THR A 5 -5.92 6.07 -3.04
C THR A 5 -4.61 6.73 -3.44
N MET A 6 -3.83 6.06 -4.28
CA MET A 6 -2.58 6.59 -4.82
C MET A 6 -2.22 5.93 -6.16
N THR A 7 -1.32 6.57 -6.91
CA THR A 7 -0.75 5.99 -8.13
C THR A 7 0.52 5.22 -7.80
N VAL A 8 0.57 3.93 -8.16
CA VAL A 8 1.75 3.06 -8.00
C VAL A 8 2.11 2.49 -9.36
N ASN A 9 3.36 2.69 -9.80
CA ASN A 9 3.85 2.24 -11.11
C ASN A 9 2.93 2.67 -12.27
N GLY A 10 2.46 3.92 -12.23
CA GLY A 10 1.58 4.51 -13.25
C GLY A 10 0.13 4.02 -13.24
N ARG A 11 -0.29 3.24 -12.24
CA ARG A 11 -1.67 2.73 -12.11
C ARG A 11 -2.29 3.23 -10.81
N GLU A 12 -3.51 3.74 -10.87
CA GLU A 12 -4.28 4.09 -9.67
C GLU A 12 -4.64 2.81 -8.89
N ARG A 13 -4.45 2.86 -7.57
CA ARG A 13 -4.71 1.77 -6.63
C ARG A 13 -5.33 2.32 -5.36
N SER A 14 -6.24 1.55 -4.77
CA SER A 14 -6.90 1.90 -3.52
C SER A 14 -7.05 0.69 -2.61
N ALA A 15 -6.90 0.90 -1.30
CA ALA A 15 -7.19 -0.09 -0.27
C ALA A 15 -7.46 0.59 1.08
N GLU A 16 -8.08 -0.14 2.01
CA GLU A 16 -8.24 0.31 3.39
C GLU A 16 -6.88 0.34 4.10
N GLY A 17 -6.59 1.46 4.77
CA GLY A 17 -5.42 1.62 5.63
C GLY A 17 -5.81 2.12 7.02
N GLU A 18 -5.03 1.74 8.03
CA GLU A 18 -5.09 2.39 9.33
C GLU A 18 -4.13 3.58 9.35
N ASN A 19 -4.37 4.55 10.24
CA ASN A 19 -3.50 5.73 10.38
C ASN A 19 -2.02 5.38 10.62
N ARG A 20 -1.75 4.18 11.13
CA ARG A 20 -0.40 3.69 11.46
C ARG A 20 0.19 2.75 10.42
N THR A 21 -0.56 2.38 9.36
CA THR A 21 -0.08 1.48 8.32
C THR A 21 1.07 2.15 7.57
N LEU A 22 2.22 1.47 7.52
CA LEU A 22 3.37 1.96 6.76
C LEU A 22 3.15 1.75 5.26
N LEU A 23 3.78 2.58 4.42
CA LEU A 23 3.67 2.42 2.98
C LEU A 23 4.17 1.04 2.52
N VAL A 24 5.21 0.50 3.13
CA VAL A 24 5.73 -0.83 2.77
C VAL A 24 4.74 -1.96 3.09
N GLU A 25 4.06 -1.88 4.24
CA GLU A 25 2.99 -2.82 4.61
C GLU A 25 1.79 -2.66 3.66
N PHE A 26 1.39 -1.42 3.36
CA PHE A 26 0.32 -1.14 2.40
C PHE A 26 0.61 -1.72 1.02
N LEU A 27 1.82 -1.53 0.50
CA LEU A 27 2.22 -2.07 -0.79
C LEU A 27 2.25 -3.59 -0.79
N ARG A 28 2.86 -4.22 0.22
CA ARG A 28 3.09 -5.67 0.24
C ARG A 28 1.87 -6.47 0.64
N ASP A 29 1.13 -6.03 1.64
CA ASP A 29 0.07 -6.82 2.27
C ASP A 29 -1.30 -6.44 1.70
N HIS A 30 -1.58 -5.15 1.53
CA HIS A 30 -2.86 -4.69 1.02
C HIS A 30 -2.89 -4.74 -0.52
N LEU A 31 -1.88 -4.21 -1.20
CA LEU A 31 -1.81 -4.17 -2.66
C LEU A 31 -1.11 -5.39 -3.29
N ARG A 32 -0.52 -6.27 -2.48
CA ARG A 32 0.20 -7.49 -2.92
C ARG A 32 1.36 -7.23 -3.89
N LEU A 33 1.99 -6.07 -3.78
CA LEU A 33 3.19 -5.68 -4.52
C LEU A 33 4.44 -6.00 -3.68
N THR A 34 4.87 -7.27 -3.73
CA THR A 34 5.84 -7.84 -2.78
C THR A 34 7.31 -7.57 -3.09
N GLY A 35 7.63 -6.79 -4.13
CA GLY A 35 9.01 -6.50 -4.53
C GLY A 35 9.77 -5.58 -3.57
N THR A 36 9.06 -4.76 -2.78
CA THR A 36 9.68 -3.91 -1.76
C THR A 36 10.12 -4.76 -0.57
N HIS A 37 11.43 -4.82 -0.31
CA HIS A 37 11.99 -5.57 0.82
C HIS A 37 12.29 -4.64 2.00
N VAL A 38 12.19 -5.19 3.21
CA VAL A 38 12.62 -4.56 4.48
C VAL A 38 13.50 -5.59 5.17
N GLY A 39 14.68 -5.17 5.62
CA GLY A 39 15.65 -5.97 6.37
C GLY A 39 16.14 -5.22 7.60
#